data_AF-A0A1S9D3L4-F1
#
_entry.id   AF-A0A1S9D3L4-F1
#
_cell.length_a   1.000
_cell.length_b   1.000
_cell.length_c   1.000
_cell.angle_alpha   90.00
_cell.angle_beta   90.00
_cell.angle_gamma   90.00
#
_symmetry.space_group_name_H-M   'P 1'
#
loop_
_entity.id
_entity.type
_entity.pdbx_description
1 polymer ?
#
loop_
_entity_poly.entity_id
_entity_poly.type
_entity_poly.pdbx_seq_one_letter_code
_entity_poly.pdbx_strand_id
1 'polypeptide(L)'
;MDSYRVEKQAAVKIQLPDADAEIEPVPAAGGGRKPEPELDRLSNILKTFNDQFGNIQWTDTDRVQQLISEEIPARVAADTAYQNAKKNSDKQNARIEHDKALARVMTALLKDDTELFKQFMDNESFRQWMTDTVFGLTYEPSGAGDLLGD
;
A
#
# COMPACT_ATOMS: atom_id res chain seq x y z
N MET A 1 32.50 -0.72 55.56
CA MET A 1 32.16 0.01 54.31
C MET A 1 31.57 -1.00 53.36
N ASP A 2 30.27 -1.15 53.51
CA ASP A 2 29.43 -2.19 52.96
C ASP A 2 29.04 -1.87 51.52
N SER A 3 29.39 -2.74 50.58
CA SER A 3 28.86 -2.69 49.21
C SER A 3 27.78 -3.74 49.06
N TYR A 4 26.55 -3.23 49.06
CA TYR A 4 25.30 -3.90 48.80
C TYR A 4 25.32 -4.62 47.44
N ARG A 5 24.98 -5.91 47.45
CA ARG A 5 24.68 -6.70 46.25
C ARG A 5 23.17 -6.99 46.25
N VAL A 6 22.46 -6.23 45.44
CA VAL A 6 21.07 -6.44 44.99
C VAL A 6 21.16 -7.52 43.88
N GLU A 7 20.35 -8.57 43.76
CA GLU A 7 18.90 -8.68 43.85
C GLU A 7 18.48 -10.17 43.97
N LYS A 8 17.28 -10.40 44.49
CA LYS A 8 16.68 -11.71 44.80
C LYS A 8 16.22 -12.44 43.53
N GLN A 9 16.60 -13.71 43.40
CA GLN A 9 15.90 -14.64 42.51
C GLN A 9 14.56 -15.03 43.16
N ALA A 10 13.44 -14.58 42.59
CA ALA A 10 12.12 -15.09 42.93
C ALA A 10 11.71 -16.10 41.84
N ALA A 11 11.94 -17.39 42.10
CA ALA A 11 11.38 -18.46 41.30
C ALA A 11 9.89 -18.60 41.64
N VAL A 12 9.01 -18.04 40.82
CA VAL A 12 7.56 -18.27 40.95
C VAL A 12 7.23 -19.63 40.35
N LYS A 13 7.07 -20.63 41.22
CA LYS A 13 6.41 -21.90 40.89
C LYS A 13 4.96 -21.61 40.57
N ILE A 14 4.59 -21.64 39.29
CA ILE A 14 3.20 -21.68 38.88
C ILE A 14 2.76 -23.16 38.97
N GLN A 15 2.05 -23.52 40.04
CA GLN A 15 1.26 -24.75 40.07
C GLN A 15 -0.08 -24.44 39.40
N LEU A 16 -0.31 -24.97 38.20
CA LEU A 16 -1.66 -25.08 37.64
C LEU A 16 -2.34 -26.29 38.29
N PRO A 17 -3.53 -26.15 38.90
CA PRO A 17 -4.38 -27.30 39.15
C PRO A 17 -4.92 -27.82 37.81
N ASP A 18 -4.61 -29.08 37.52
CA ASP A 18 -5.15 -29.82 36.39
C ASP A 18 -6.61 -30.18 36.73
N ALA A 19 -7.54 -29.43 36.15
CA ALA A 19 -8.97 -29.69 36.26
C ALA A 19 -9.57 -29.63 34.86
N ASP A 20 -9.87 -30.81 34.30
CA ASP A 20 -10.68 -30.97 33.10
C ASP A 20 -12.05 -30.31 33.31
N ALA A 21 -12.25 -29.16 32.69
CA ALA A 21 -13.55 -28.54 32.54
C ALA A 21 -13.93 -28.59 31.06
N GLU A 22 -14.96 -29.36 30.72
CA GLU A 22 -15.63 -29.28 29.42
C GLU A 22 -16.21 -27.88 29.27
N ILE A 23 -15.65 -27.10 28.34
CA ILE A 23 -16.14 -25.77 28.00
C ILE A 23 -17.19 -25.97 26.89
N GLU A 24 -18.46 -25.75 27.21
CA GLU A 24 -19.51 -25.77 26.19
C GLU A 24 -19.22 -24.73 25.09
N PRO A 25 -19.55 -25.04 23.82
CA PRO A 25 -19.30 -24.12 22.72
C PRO A 25 -20.09 -22.82 22.91
N VAL A 26 -19.37 -21.71 22.98
CA VAL A 26 -19.97 -20.38 23.02
C VAL A 26 -20.88 -20.18 21.79
N PRO A 27 -22.09 -19.62 21.95
CA PRO A 27 -22.97 -19.35 20.81
C PRO A 27 -22.26 -18.42 19.83
N ALA A 28 -22.22 -18.82 18.56
CA ALA A 28 -21.79 -17.97 17.46
C ALA A 28 -22.78 -16.81 17.28
N ALA A 29 -22.66 -15.78 18.13
CA ALA A 29 -23.28 -14.50 17.90
C ALA A 29 -22.61 -13.88 16.67
N GLY A 30 -23.36 -13.86 15.56
CA GLY A 30 -22.95 -13.29 14.29
C GLY A 30 -22.48 -11.85 14.43
N GLY A 31 -21.18 -11.67 14.56
CA GLY A 31 -20.50 -10.41 14.32
C GLY A 31 -20.24 -10.27 12.83
N GLY A 32 -21.31 -10.06 12.05
CA GLY A 32 -21.16 -9.54 10.70
C GLY A 32 -20.49 -8.17 10.83
N ARG A 33 -19.16 -8.12 10.69
CA ARG A 33 -18.45 -6.86 10.47
C ARG A 33 -19.16 -6.23 9.27
N LYS A 34 -19.91 -5.14 9.52
CA LYS A 34 -20.29 -4.25 8.44
C LYS A 34 -19.00 -3.98 7.66
N PRO A 35 -18.96 -4.23 6.35
CA PRO A 35 -17.83 -3.78 5.57
C PRO A 35 -17.74 -2.28 5.81
N GLU A 36 -16.60 -1.83 6.36
CA GLU A 36 -16.32 -0.40 6.39
C GLU A 36 -16.51 0.13 4.96
N PRO A 37 -17.24 1.24 4.79
CA PRO A 37 -17.31 1.92 3.53
C PRO A 37 -15.90 2.14 2.99
N GLU A 38 -15.66 1.82 1.72
CA GLU A 38 -14.33 1.96 1.11
C GLU A 38 -13.80 3.40 1.23
N LEU A 39 -14.70 4.38 1.19
CA LEU A 39 -14.41 5.80 1.40
C LEU A 39 -13.83 6.08 2.79
N ASP A 40 -14.29 5.40 3.85
CA ASP A 40 -13.80 5.61 5.21
C ASP A 40 -12.37 5.06 5.35
N ARG A 41 -12.07 3.93 4.69
CA ARG A 41 -10.72 3.36 4.67
C ARG A 41 -9.72 4.26 3.96
N LEU A 42 -10.10 4.78 2.78
CA LEU A 42 -9.27 5.72 2.03
C LEU A 42 -9.06 7.02 2.80
N SER A 43 -10.13 7.57 3.38
CA SER A 43 -10.05 8.80 4.19
C SER A 43 -9.10 8.64 5.39
N ASN A 44 -9.13 7.48 6.05
CA ASN A 44 -8.23 7.20 7.16
C ASN A 44 -6.76 7.08 6.73
N ILE A 45 -6.49 6.46 5.57
CA ILE A 45 -5.14 6.35 5.02
C ILE A 45 -4.59 7.74 4.68
N LEU A 46 -5.35 8.54 3.94
CA LEU A 46 -4.92 9.88 3.52
C LEU A 46 -4.74 10.83 4.71
N LYS A 47 -5.64 10.78 5.70
CA LYS A 47 -5.48 11.54 6.94
C LYS A 47 -4.20 11.15 7.67
N THR A 48 -3.99 9.85 7.89
CA THR A 48 -2.80 9.33 8.60
C THR A 48 -1.50 9.67 7.86
N PHE A 49 -1.55 9.69 6.53
CA PHE A 49 -0.44 10.12 5.69
C PHE A 49 -0.16 11.62 5.85
N ASN A 50 -1.18 12.46 5.72
CA ASN A 50 -1.04 13.92 5.86
C ASN A 50 -0.57 14.33 7.26
N ASP A 51 -1.08 13.66 8.31
CA ASP A 51 -0.69 13.94 9.69
C ASP A 51 0.80 13.64 9.95
N GLN A 52 1.37 12.65 9.25
CA GLN A 52 2.78 12.25 9.42
C GLN A 52 3.73 12.94 8.44
N PHE A 53 3.27 13.20 7.21
CA PHE A 53 4.12 13.56 6.08
C PHE A 53 3.62 14.79 5.30
N GLY A 54 2.60 15.49 5.79
CA GLY A 54 2.03 16.69 5.16
C GLY A 54 2.98 17.90 5.13
N ASN A 55 4.13 17.81 5.81
CA ASN A 55 5.20 18.80 5.71
C ASN A 55 6.12 18.60 4.49
N ILE A 56 6.02 17.47 3.78
CA ILE A 56 6.78 17.21 2.57
C ILE A 56 6.16 18.01 1.41
N GLN A 57 7.00 18.81 0.74
CA GLN A 57 6.60 19.58 -0.44
C GLN A 57 6.55 18.66 -1.66
N TRP A 58 5.36 18.16 -1.99
CA TRP A 58 5.13 17.36 -3.19
C TRP A 58 4.91 18.27 -4.40
N THR A 59 5.53 17.92 -5.53
CA THR A 59 5.29 18.61 -6.81
C THR A 59 3.89 18.36 -7.35
N ASP A 60 3.35 17.18 -7.07
CA ASP A 60 2.00 16.76 -7.44
C ASP A 60 1.40 15.98 -6.26
N THR A 61 0.53 16.63 -5.50
CA THR A 61 -0.08 16.02 -4.30
C THR A 61 -1.13 14.98 -4.70
N ASP A 62 -1.91 15.24 -5.75
CA ASP A 62 -3.00 14.37 -6.17
C ASP A 62 -2.46 13.03 -6.68
N ARG A 63 -1.37 13.05 -7.48
CA ARG A 63 -0.68 11.84 -7.92
C ARG A 63 -0.15 11.03 -6.74
N VAL A 64 0.46 11.68 -5.74
CA VAL A 64 1.00 11.00 -4.56
C VAL A 64 -0.13 10.35 -3.75
N GLN A 65 -1.26 11.04 -3.58
CA GLN A 65 -2.43 10.49 -2.91
C GLN A 65 -2.93 9.23 -3.64
N GLN A 66 -3.10 9.30 -4.96
CA GLN A 66 -3.54 8.16 -5.78
C GLN A 66 -2.58 6.97 -5.69
N LEU A 67 -1.26 7.21 -5.72
CA LEU A 67 -0.27 6.14 -5.59
C LEU A 67 -0.40 5.41 -4.26
N ILE A 68 -0.61 6.15 -3.16
CA ILE A 68 -0.67 5.59 -1.81
C ILE A 68 -2.02 4.90 -1.54
N SER A 69 -3.13 5.47 -2.04
CA SER A 69 -4.47 4.95 -1.80
C SER A 69 -4.81 3.73 -2.66
N GLU A 70 -4.31 3.68 -3.90
CA GLU A 70 -4.79 2.74 -4.91
C GLU A 70 -3.64 1.90 -5.48
N GLU A 71 -2.69 2.54 -6.15
CA GLU A 71 -1.76 1.85 -7.04
C GLU A 71 -0.76 0.97 -6.27
N ILE A 72 -0.13 1.51 -5.23
CA ILE A 72 0.85 0.76 -4.43
C ILE A 72 0.19 -0.44 -3.73
N PRO A 73 -0.94 -0.29 -3.00
CA PRO A 73 -1.62 -1.43 -2.40
C PRO A 73 -2.03 -2.49 -3.43
N ALA A 74 -2.58 -2.09 -4.59
CA ALA A 74 -2.99 -3.01 -5.63
C ALA A 74 -1.82 -3.81 -6.19
N ARG A 75 -0.70 -3.16 -6.51
CA ARG A 75 0.51 -3.81 -7.02
C ARG A 75 1.14 -4.74 -6.01
N VAL A 76 1.22 -4.35 -4.73
CA VAL A 76 1.73 -5.22 -3.66
C VAL A 76 0.83 -6.44 -3.47
N ALA A 77 -0.50 -6.26 -3.48
CA ALA A 77 -1.44 -7.38 -3.38
C ALA A 77 -1.35 -8.36 -4.57
N ALA A 78 -0.90 -7.88 -5.72
CA ALA A 78 -0.66 -8.68 -6.92
C ALA A 78 0.72 -9.37 -6.94
N ASP A 79 1.66 -9.03 -6.05
CA ASP A 79 2.99 -9.64 -6.01
C ASP A 79 2.90 -11.13 -5.67
N THR A 80 3.35 -11.98 -6.59
CA THR A 80 3.23 -13.44 -6.49
C THR A 80 3.92 -14.00 -5.25
N ALA A 81 5.08 -13.46 -4.86
CA ALA A 81 5.80 -13.96 -3.71
C ALA A 81 5.04 -13.62 -2.42
N TYR A 82 4.51 -12.39 -2.32
CA TYR A 82 3.66 -12.00 -1.19
C TYR A 82 2.35 -12.81 -1.15
N GLN A 83 1.69 -13.03 -2.29
CA GLN A 83 0.50 -13.88 -2.34
C GLN A 83 0.77 -15.30 -1.84
N ASN A 84 1.91 -15.88 -2.22
CA ASN A 84 2.31 -17.21 -1.76
C ASN A 84 2.60 -17.22 -0.26
N ALA A 85 3.32 -16.22 0.26
CA ALA A 85 3.59 -16.10 1.69
C ALA A 85 2.30 -15.90 2.51
N LYS A 86 1.35 -15.12 2.00
CA LYS A 86 0.05 -14.90 2.65
C LYS A 86 -0.81 -16.18 2.71
N LYS A 87 -0.73 -17.04 1.69
CA LYS A 87 -1.51 -18.29 1.62
C LYS A 87 -0.87 -19.44 2.41
N ASN A 88 0.46 -19.52 2.41
CA ASN A 88 1.18 -20.73 2.79
C ASN A 88 2.16 -20.53 3.96
N SER A 89 2.16 -19.38 4.63
CA SER A 89 3.10 -19.10 5.72
C SER A 89 2.45 -18.40 6.91
N ASP A 90 3.19 -18.31 8.01
CA ASP A 90 2.78 -17.53 9.17
C ASP A 90 2.82 -16.01 8.90
N LYS A 91 2.26 -15.25 9.84
CA LYS A 91 2.14 -13.79 9.76
C LYS A 91 3.50 -13.10 9.67
N GLN A 92 4.55 -13.64 10.32
CA GLN A 92 5.88 -13.02 10.32
C GLN A 92 6.52 -13.15 8.94
N ASN A 93 6.47 -14.35 8.34
CA ASN A 93 7.00 -14.56 7.00
C ASN A 93 6.21 -13.76 5.94
N ALA A 94 4.87 -13.72 6.05
CA ALA A 94 4.05 -12.88 5.19
C ALA A 94 4.41 -11.39 5.30
N ARG A 95 4.78 -10.91 6.50
CA ARG A 95 5.24 -9.51 6.68
C ARG A 95 6.61 -9.26 6.05
N ILE A 96 7.56 -10.17 6.20
CA ILE A 96 8.87 -10.05 5.56
C ILE A 96 8.71 -9.99 4.03
N GLU A 97 7.86 -10.85 3.46
CA GLU A 97 7.67 -10.87 2.01
C GLU A 97 6.87 -9.66 1.52
N HIS A 98 5.92 -9.14 2.30
CA HIS A 98 5.26 -7.87 2.05
C HIS A 98 6.27 -6.72 1.89
N ASP A 99 7.21 -6.60 2.82
CA ASP A 99 8.16 -5.48 2.82
C ASP A 99 9.10 -5.54 1.60
N LYS A 100 9.46 -6.76 1.15
CA LYS A 100 10.18 -6.95 -0.11
C LYS A 100 9.33 -6.62 -1.33
N ALA A 101 8.06 -7.04 -1.35
CA ALA A 101 7.13 -6.73 -2.43
C ALA A 101 6.93 -5.22 -2.57
N LEU A 102 6.76 -4.51 -1.46
CA LEU A 102 6.68 -3.06 -1.45
C LEU A 102 7.93 -2.40 -2.07
N ALA A 103 9.13 -2.84 -1.68
CA ALA A 103 10.37 -2.32 -2.26
C ALA A 103 10.49 -2.58 -3.78
N ARG A 104 10.05 -3.77 -4.24
CA ARG A 104 9.98 -4.10 -5.68
C ARG A 104 9.01 -3.17 -6.41
N VAL A 105 7.82 -2.95 -5.86
CA VAL A 105 6.80 -2.06 -6.44
C VAL A 105 7.32 -0.63 -6.56
N MET A 106 7.91 -0.08 -5.49
CA MET A 106 8.48 1.27 -5.52
C MET A 106 9.60 1.41 -6.56
N THR A 107 10.44 0.39 -6.71
CA THR A 107 11.51 0.35 -7.73
C THR A 107 10.92 0.29 -9.14
N ALA A 108 9.88 -0.52 -9.35
CA ALA A 108 9.24 -0.66 -10.66
C ALA A 108 8.56 0.64 -11.11
N LEU A 109 7.85 1.33 -10.22
CA LEU A 109 7.22 2.63 -10.51
C LEU A 109 8.25 3.66 -11.01
N LEU A 110 9.40 3.76 -10.31
CA LEU A 110 10.47 4.67 -10.73
C LEU A 110 11.13 4.24 -12.04
N LYS A 111 11.30 2.93 -12.25
CA LYS A 111 11.94 2.39 -13.45
C LYS A 111 11.14 2.74 -14.70
N ASP A 112 9.82 2.60 -14.65
CA ASP A 112 8.94 2.89 -15.78
C ASP A 112 8.99 4.38 -16.14
N ASP A 113 8.88 5.27 -15.13
CA ASP A 113 8.99 6.72 -15.31
C ASP A 113 10.37 7.11 -15.91
N THR A 114 11.45 6.50 -15.40
CA THR A 114 12.81 6.76 -15.87
C THR A 114 13.03 6.27 -17.30
N GLU A 115 12.51 5.09 -17.65
CA GLU A 115 12.63 4.54 -19.00
C GLU A 115 11.87 5.40 -20.02
N LEU A 116 10.66 5.86 -19.68
CA LEU A 116 9.89 6.78 -20.52
C LEU A 116 10.68 8.06 -20.81
N PHE A 117 11.20 8.70 -19.75
CA PHE A 117 12.01 9.90 -19.88
C PHE A 117 13.28 9.65 -20.71
N LYS A 118 13.95 8.53 -20.47
CA LYS A 118 15.13 8.13 -21.23
C LYS A 118 14.81 7.96 -22.72
N GLN A 119 13.76 7.23 -23.08
CA GLN A 119 13.37 7.07 -24.49
C GLN A 119 13.04 8.41 -25.13
N PHE A 120 12.35 9.31 -24.41
CA PHE A 120 12.08 10.65 -24.91
C PHE A 120 13.35 11.46 -25.19
N MET A 121 14.40 11.32 -24.37
CA MET A 121 15.65 12.06 -24.54
C MET A 121 16.60 11.42 -25.57
N ASP A 122 16.75 10.10 -25.53
CA ASP A 122 17.82 9.40 -26.24
C ASP A 122 17.37 8.77 -27.56
N ASN A 123 16.05 8.64 -27.79
CA ASN A 123 15.49 8.00 -28.99
C ASN A 123 14.70 9.02 -29.82
N GLU A 124 15.33 9.52 -30.89
CA GLU A 124 14.76 10.54 -31.77
C GLU A 124 13.44 10.11 -32.41
N SER A 125 13.36 8.87 -32.87
CA SER A 125 12.12 8.34 -33.48
C SER A 125 10.97 8.32 -32.49
N PHE A 126 11.23 7.91 -31.24
CA PHE A 126 10.24 7.89 -30.18
C PHE A 126 9.79 9.30 -29.79
N ARG A 127 10.73 10.23 -29.64
CA ARG A 127 10.45 11.64 -29.35
C ARG A 127 9.59 12.30 -30.42
N GLN A 128 9.93 12.11 -31.69
CA GLN A 128 9.17 12.68 -32.80
C GLN A 128 7.74 12.14 -32.81
N TRP A 129 7.59 10.82 -32.73
CA TRP A 129 6.28 10.17 -32.66
C TRP A 129 5.45 10.68 -31.47
N MET A 130 6.04 10.79 -30.28
CA MET A 130 5.34 11.26 -29.08
C MET A 130 4.90 12.72 -29.23
N THR A 131 5.77 13.59 -29.74
CA THR A 131 5.47 15.01 -29.94
C THR A 131 4.31 15.19 -30.91
N ASP A 132 4.35 14.52 -32.06
CA ASP A 132 3.30 14.63 -33.08
C ASP A 132 1.96 14.06 -32.58
N THR A 133 2.01 12.92 -31.87
CA THR A 133 0.82 12.28 -31.32
C THR A 133 0.15 13.15 -30.25
N VAL A 134 0.92 13.65 -29.28
CA VAL A 134 0.39 14.49 -28.20
C VAL A 134 -0.13 15.82 -28.76
N PHE A 135 0.57 16.40 -29.73
CA PHE A 135 0.09 17.61 -30.41
C PHE A 135 -1.24 17.36 -31.12
N GLY A 136 -1.37 16.30 -31.92
CA GLY A 136 -2.62 15.97 -32.61
C GLY A 136 -3.80 15.78 -31.65
N LEU A 137 -3.58 15.12 -30.51
CA LEU A 137 -4.62 14.89 -29.50
C LEU A 137 -5.05 16.16 -28.75
N THR A 138 -4.17 17.15 -28.62
CA THR A 138 -4.41 18.36 -27.81
C THR A 138 -4.73 19.59 -28.64
N TYR A 139 -4.41 19.56 -29.93
CA TYR A 139 -4.62 20.68 -30.85
C TYR A 139 -6.00 20.66 -31.50
N GLU A 140 -6.60 19.49 -31.75
CA GLU A 140 -7.97 19.46 -32.27
C GLU A 140 -8.96 19.95 -31.20
N PRO A 141 -9.73 21.02 -31.47
CA PRO A 141 -10.77 21.45 -30.56
C PRO A 141 -11.81 20.35 -30.50
N SER A 142 -11.91 19.70 -29.35
CA SER A 142 -13.06 18.87 -29.00
C SER A 142 -14.31 19.78 -29.02
N GLY A 143 -15.00 19.89 -30.16
CA GLY A 143 -16.20 20.73 -30.27
C GLY A 143 -16.59 21.32 -31.63
N ALA A 144 -16.22 20.75 -32.78
CA ALA A 144 -16.80 21.14 -34.08
C ALA A 144 -17.93 20.18 -34.52
N GLY A 145 -18.89 19.94 -33.63
CA GLY A 145 -19.98 18.98 -33.85
C GLY A 145 -21.34 19.40 -33.31
N ASP A 146 -21.56 20.70 -33.07
CA ASP A 146 -22.85 21.23 -32.59
C ASP A 146 -23.32 22.44 -33.43
N LEU A 147 -23.11 22.35 -34.74
CA LEU A 147 -23.75 23.22 -35.73
C LEU A 147 -24.34 22.31 -36.80
N LEU A 148 -25.62 21.98 -36.65
CA LEU A 148 -26.63 21.84 -37.71
C LEU A 148 -27.91 21.26 -37.09
N GLY A 149 -28.78 22.17 -36.64
CA GLY A 149 -30.12 21.88 -36.15
C GLY A 149 -30.91 23.18 -36.07
N ASP A 150 -31.09 23.82 -37.23
CA ASP A 150 -32.23 24.74 -37.48
C ASP A 150 -33.55 23.96 -37.41
#